data_AF-A0A535QEU7-F1
#
_entry.id   AF-A0A535QEU7-F1
#
_cell.length_a   1.000
_cell.length_b   1.000
_cell.length_c   1.000
_cell.angle_alpha   90.00
_cell.angle_beta   90.00
_cell.angle_gamma   90.00
#
_symmetry.space_group_name_H-M   'P 1'
#
loop_
_entity.id
_entity.type
_entity.pdbx_description
1 polymer ?
#
loop_
_entity_poly.entity_id
_entity_poly.type
_entity_poly.pdbx_seq_one_letter_code
_entity_poly.pdbx_strand_id
1 'polypeptide(L)'
;MRKLTSISEMQKLHFGSKIICDDGDDGFLTQVIFDPAAHGITHIGVKQRRLFGNTVYLPYDTVINATGSGITIRLKLAEEATASSSSPGGVLLDDKSTVENSASSAKGRLMLVALHPDSNQLAYLVVHDLRPGQDTLIRAEYITEISTGHIKINVPAATLNALAPYRPDSVLQREVEAALFDAAPLHVDLKAISAHVLDGVLYLNGNISSSLRADIAQDQAMGVSGLLEVKNNLVGDDRLASDLALALGRDPRTRDLPIGVYPRLGVVRLSGAVHNSQQKAAAEEIARNFDGVRSVINDLLVDPKAEQLNVMSGAEGGESIDKVPGKYIRHTK
;
A
#
# COMPACT_ATOMS: atom_id res chain seq x y z
N MET A 1 15.09 17.14 -10.24
CA MET A 1 14.44 15.94 -10.84
C MET A 1 12.99 15.95 -10.41
N ARG A 2 12.04 15.87 -11.35
CA ARG A 2 10.61 15.77 -11.02
C ARG A 2 10.38 14.34 -10.49
N LYS A 3 9.87 14.20 -9.26
CA LYS A 3 9.51 12.89 -8.70
C LYS A 3 8.42 12.29 -9.60
N LEU A 4 8.64 11.10 -10.14
CA LEU A 4 7.59 10.36 -10.85
C LEU A 4 6.52 9.98 -9.84
N THR A 5 5.25 10.29 -10.12
CA THR A 5 4.11 9.84 -9.30
C THR A 5 4.05 8.31 -9.34
N SER A 6 3.95 7.66 -8.19
CA SER A 6 3.81 6.20 -8.12
C SER A 6 2.39 5.75 -8.49
N ILE A 7 2.21 4.51 -8.97
CA ILE A 7 0.90 4.00 -9.41
C ILE A 7 -0.09 4.02 -8.25
N SER A 8 0.35 3.64 -7.06
CA SER A 8 -0.39 3.70 -5.79
C SER A 8 -0.91 5.08 -5.41
N GLU A 9 -0.21 6.16 -5.77
CA GLU A 9 -0.62 7.55 -5.49
C GLU A 9 -1.65 8.06 -6.51
N MET A 10 -1.79 7.41 -7.67
CA MET A 10 -2.72 7.84 -8.72
C MET A 10 -4.18 7.52 -8.35
N GLN A 11 -5.05 8.46 -8.67
CA GLN A 11 -6.49 8.35 -8.52
C GLN A 11 -7.05 7.51 -9.68
N LYS A 12 -7.62 6.35 -9.40
CA LYS A 12 -8.07 5.39 -10.43
C LYS A 12 -9.59 5.34 -10.42
N LEU A 13 -10.19 5.90 -11.46
CA LEU A 13 -11.63 5.96 -11.66
C LEU A 13 -12.06 4.78 -12.52
N HIS A 14 -12.42 3.68 -11.86
CA HIS A 14 -12.96 2.49 -12.51
C HIS A 14 -14.45 2.69 -12.78
N PHE A 15 -14.89 2.51 -14.02
CA PHE A 15 -16.32 2.60 -14.31
C PHE A 15 -17.06 1.45 -13.63
N GLY A 16 -18.20 1.77 -13.02
CA GLY A 16 -18.96 0.87 -12.16
C GLY A 16 -18.49 0.81 -10.71
N SER A 17 -17.40 1.50 -10.33
CA SER A 17 -17.02 1.62 -8.91
C SER A 17 -18.08 2.34 -8.11
N LYS A 18 -18.26 1.88 -6.87
CA LYS A 18 -19.21 2.44 -5.91
C LYS A 18 -18.78 3.83 -5.45
N ILE A 19 -19.74 4.73 -5.23
CA ILE A 19 -19.46 6.03 -4.58
C ILE A 19 -19.69 5.89 -3.07
N ILE A 20 -18.76 6.41 -2.29
CA ILE A 20 -18.73 6.36 -0.84
C ILE A 20 -18.77 7.81 -0.34
N CYS A 21 -19.91 8.19 0.23
CA CYS A 21 -20.17 9.47 0.86
C CYS A 21 -19.74 9.43 2.34
N ASP A 22 -19.70 10.59 3.00
CA ASP A 22 -19.32 10.72 4.41
C ASP A 22 -20.25 9.95 5.38
N ASP A 23 -21.52 9.77 4.99
CA ASP A 23 -22.58 9.16 5.80
C ASP A 23 -23.14 7.85 5.19
N GLY A 24 -22.47 7.28 4.18
CA GLY A 24 -22.81 5.98 3.64
C GLY A 24 -22.52 5.84 2.15
N ASP A 25 -23.11 4.82 1.54
CA ASP A 25 -22.85 4.45 0.16
C ASP A 25 -23.97 4.91 -0.78
N ASP A 26 -23.61 5.49 -1.93
CA ASP A 26 -24.57 5.74 -3.02
C ASP A 26 -24.02 5.32 -4.38
N GLY A 27 -24.93 4.90 -5.26
CA GLY A 27 -24.67 4.87 -6.68
C GLY A 27 -23.42 4.13 -7.16
N PHE A 28 -23.04 4.49 -8.38
CA PHE A 28 -21.85 3.97 -9.07
C PHE A 28 -21.32 5.04 -10.05
N LEU A 29 -20.01 5.11 -10.22
CA LEU A 29 -19.38 5.90 -11.27
C LEU A 29 -19.82 5.38 -12.64
N THR A 30 -20.29 6.26 -13.50
CA THR A 30 -20.68 5.91 -14.88
C THR A 30 -19.96 6.74 -15.92
N GLN A 31 -19.55 7.96 -15.58
CA GLN A 31 -18.98 8.90 -16.53
C GLN A 31 -17.86 9.72 -15.88
N VAL A 32 -16.92 10.19 -16.70
CA VAL A 32 -15.92 11.20 -16.35
C VAL A 32 -15.94 12.28 -17.42
N ILE A 33 -15.73 13.54 -17.03
CA ILE A 33 -15.76 14.68 -17.94
C ILE A 33 -14.43 15.41 -17.88
N PHE A 34 -13.75 15.48 -19.02
CA PHE A 34 -12.49 16.19 -19.19
C PHE A 34 -12.70 17.60 -19.74
N ASP A 35 -11.86 18.52 -19.28
CA ASP A 35 -11.71 19.83 -19.91
C ASP A 35 -11.09 19.65 -21.31
N PRO A 36 -11.71 20.21 -22.38
CA PRO A 36 -11.23 20.04 -23.74
C PRO A 36 -9.88 20.74 -24.02
N ALA A 37 -9.50 21.75 -23.23
CA ALA A 37 -8.27 22.52 -23.39
C ALA A 37 -7.18 22.09 -22.40
N ALA A 38 -7.54 21.86 -21.12
CA ALA A 38 -6.58 21.51 -20.07
C ALA A 38 -6.31 20.00 -19.96
N HIS A 39 -7.18 19.16 -20.56
CA HIS A 39 -7.16 17.70 -20.47
C HIS A 39 -7.13 17.13 -19.04
N GLY A 40 -7.50 17.95 -18.05
CA GLY A 40 -7.76 17.54 -16.68
C GLY A 40 -9.22 17.15 -16.51
N ILE A 41 -9.51 16.25 -15.60
CA ILE A 41 -10.90 15.94 -15.24
C ILE A 41 -11.53 17.16 -14.52
N THR A 42 -12.80 17.41 -14.80
CA THR A 42 -13.57 18.47 -14.15
C THR A 42 -14.71 17.92 -13.32
N HIS A 43 -15.35 16.83 -13.77
CA HIS A 43 -16.52 16.23 -13.13
C HIS A 43 -16.52 14.71 -13.25
N ILE A 44 -17.23 14.08 -12.32
CA ILE A 44 -17.65 12.67 -12.40
C ILE A 44 -19.16 12.58 -12.52
N GLY A 45 -19.65 11.61 -13.28
CA GLY A 45 -21.06 11.27 -13.39
C GLY A 45 -21.39 10.05 -12.54
N VAL A 46 -22.27 10.23 -11.56
CA VAL A 46 -22.69 9.21 -10.59
C VAL A 46 -24.12 8.79 -10.89
N LYS A 47 -24.33 7.50 -11.11
CA LYS A 47 -25.68 6.93 -11.24
C LYS A 47 -26.19 6.53 -9.87
N GLN A 48 -27.21 7.21 -9.37
CA GLN A 48 -27.77 7.00 -8.03
C GLN A 48 -28.54 5.68 -7.92
N ARG A 49 -28.60 5.12 -6.70
CA ARG A 49 -29.37 3.88 -6.43
C ARG A 49 -30.85 4.13 -6.13
N ARG A 50 -31.24 5.36 -5.79
CA ARG A 50 -32.62 5.72 -5.39
C ARG A 50 -33.55 5.88 -6.60
N LEU A 51 -34.87 5.80 -6.35
CA LEU A 51 -35.95 5.69 -7.35
C LEU A 51 -35.80 6.67 -8.53
N PHE A 52 -35.69 6.11 -9.75
CA PHE A 52 -35.28 6.74 -11.02
C PHE A 52 -33.79 7.11 -11.05
N GLY A 53 -32.93 6.08 -11.22
CA GLY A 53 -31.46 6.16 -11.24
C GLY A 53 -30.88 7.04 -12.36
N ASN A 54 -31.11 8.34 -12.21
CA ASN A 54 -30.54 9.39 -13.03
C ASN A 54 -29.04 9.51 -12.71
N THR A 55 -28.29 9.91 -13.72
CA THR A 55 -26.89 10.31 -13.52
C THR A 55 -26.88 11.76 -13.03
N VAL A 56 -26.21 12.01 -11.91
CA VAL A 56 -25.88 13.35 -11.43
C VAL A 56 -24.40 13.62 -11.63
N TYR A 57 -24.02 14.89 -11.71
CA TYR A 57 -22.66 15.31 -11.97
C TYR A 57 -22.08 16.05 -10.77
N LEU A 58 -20.93 15.56 -10.31
CA LEU A 58 -20.20 16.11 -9.18
C LEU A 58 -18.87 16.71 -9.67
N PRO A 59 -18.49 17.92 -9.21
CA PRO A 59 -17.16 18.43 -9.43
C PRO A 59 -16.09 17.46 -8.92
N TYR A 60 -15.00 17.30 -9.67
CA TYR A 60 -13.96 16.34 -9.34
C TYR A 60 -13.23 16.70 -8.03
N ASP A 61 -13.20 17.98 -7.63
CA ASP A 61 -12.60 18.42 -6.36
C ASP A 61 -13.28 17.85 -5.10
N THR A 62 -14.47 17.27 -5.24
CA THR A 62 -15.14 16.51 -4.18
C THR A 62 -14.51 15.14 -3.94
N VAL A 63 -13.77 14.59 -4.93
CA VAL A 63 -13.14 13.27 -4.82
C VAL A 63 -11.94 13.33 -3.88
N ILE A 64 -11.97 12.52 -2.82
CA ILE A 64 -10.88 12.38 -1.85
C ILE A 64 -9.93 11.27 -2.28
N ASN A 65 -10.49 10.13 -2.70
CA ASN A 65 -9.73 8.95 -3.11
C ASN A 65 -10.54 8.11 -4.10
N ALA A 66 -9.87 7.54 -5.09
CA ALA A 66 -10.46 6.69 -6.12
C ALA A 66 -9.57 5.47 -6.35
N THR A 67 -10.11 4.29 -6.07
CA THR A 67 -9.46 2.98 -6.26
C THR A 67 -10.47 1.96 -6.79
N GLY A 68 -10.01 0.76 -7.12
CA GLY A 68 -10.87 -0.38 -7.46
C GLY A 68 -11.82 -0.81 -6.33
N SER A 69 -11.59 -0.38 -5.08
CA SER A 69 -12.51 -0.63 -3.96
C SER A 69 -13.68 0.35 -3.91
N GLY A 70 -13.57 1.51 -4.55
CA GLY A 70 -14.59 2.56 -4.53
C GLY A 70 -14.01 3.96 -4.67
N ILE A 71 -14.90 4.94 -4.78
CA ILE A 71 -14.56 6.36 -4.89
C ILE A 71 -15.16 7.09 -3.70
N THR A 72 -14.28 7.58 -2.82
CA THR A 72 -14.68 8.36 -1.65
C THR A 72 -14.80 9.82 -2.02
N ILE A 73 -15.94 10.43 -1.70
CA ILE A 73 -16.23 11.85 -1.96
C ILE A 73 -16.54 12.57 -0.65
N ARG A 74 -16.19 13.86 -0.58
CA ARG A 74 -16.48 14.75 0.55
C ARG A 74 -17.88 15.35 0.43
N LEU A 75 -18.89 14.48 0.35
CA LEU A 75 -20.30 14.88 0.33
C LEU A 75 -21.11 13.91 1.17
N LYS A 76 -22.25 14.38 1.68
CA LYS A 76 -23.28 13.51 2.26
C LYS A 76 -24.24 12.99 1.19
N LEU A 77 -24.90 11.88 1.49
CA LEU A 77 -25.92 11.27 0.63
C LEU A 77 -27.03 12.25 0.21
N ALA A 78 -27.43 13.17 1.09
CA ALA A 78 -28.45 14.17 0.77
C ALA A 78 -27.96 15.25 -0.20
N GLU A 79 -26.68 15.62 -0.12
CA GLU A 79 -26.08 16.64 -0.98
C GLU A 79 -25.87 16.08 -2.39
N GLU A 80 -25.33 14.86 -2.48
CA GLU A 80 -25.19 14.10 -3.72
C GLU A 80 -26.55 13.90 -4.41
N ALA A 81 -27.59 13.55 -3.66
CA ALA A 81 -28.96 13.36 -4.17
C ALA A 81 -29.53 14.60 -4.87
N THR A 82 -29.09 15.80 -4.48
CA THR A 82 -29.56 17.08 -5.03
C THR A 82 -28.64 17.66 -6.10
N ALA A 83 -27.56 16.97 -6.45
CA ALA A 83 -26.63 17.40 -7.47
C ALA A 83 -27.29 17.49 -8.86
N SER A 84 -26.68 18.29 -9.74
CA SER A 84 -27.26 18.55 -11.05
C SER A 84 -27.26 17.29 -11.92
N SER A 85 -28.40 17.00 -12.55
CA SER A 85 -28.51 15.97 -13.59
C SER A 85 -28.19 16.50 -15.00
N SER A 86 -27.91 17.81 -15.15
CA SER A 86 -27.50 18.36 -16.44
C SER A 86 -26.01 18.09 -16.66
N SER A 87 -25.66 17.39 -17.75
CA SER A 87 -24.26 17.17 -18.10
C SER A 87 -23.50 18.49 -18.21
N PRO A 88 -22.41 18.67 -17.45
CA PRO A 88 -21.45 19.73 -17.69
C PRO A 88 -20.94 19.69 -19.14
N GLY A 89 -20.54 20.85 -19.65
CA GLY A 89 -19.81 20.92 -20.92
C GLY A 89 -18.41 20.30 -20.78
N GLY A 90 -17.94 19.64 -21.82
CA GLY A 90 -16.62 19.02 -21.84
C GLY A 90 -16.60 17.73 -22.67
N VAL A 91 -15.51 16.98 -22.52
CA VAL A 91 -15.33 15.68 -23.17
C VAL A 91 -15.78 14.57 -22.24
N LEU A 92 -16.90 13.92 -22.57
CA LEU A 92 -17.48 12.86 -21.76
C LEU A 92 -16.93 11.49 -22.18
N LEU A 93 -16.45 10.72 -21.20
CA LEU A 93 -16.06 9.32 -21.36
C LEU A 93 -16.81 8.45 -20.34
N ASP A 94 -17.08 7.21 -20.72
CA ASP A 94 -17.84 6.20 -19.98
C ASP A 94 -17.32 4.78 -20.26
N ASP A 95 -17.99 3.77 -19.70
CA ASP A 95 -17.66 2.35 -19.87
C ASP A 95 -17.89 1.82 -21.30
N LYS A 96 -18.50 2.61 -22.19
CA LYS A 96 -18.73 2.27 -23.60
C LYS A 96 -17.77 2.98 -24.53
N SER A 97 -16.97 3.90 -23.99
CA SER A 97 -16.04 4.69 -24.78
C SER A 97 -15.00 3.80 -25.44
N THR A 98 -14.75 4.06 -26.71
CA THR A 98 -13.84 3.25 -27.52
C THR A 98 -12.45 3.87 -27.54
N VAL A 99 -11.44 3.01 -27.62
CA VAL A 99 -10.05 3.42 -27.78
C VAL A 99 -9.52 2.81 -29.07
N GLU A 100 -9.08 3.66 -30.00
CA GLU A 100 -8.59 3.23 -31.31
C GLU A 100 -7.10 3.52 -31.44
N ASN A 101 -6.32 2.53 -31.86
CA ASN A 101 -4.89 2.69 -32.06
C ASN A 101 -4.58 3.10 -33.50
N SER A 102 -4.21 4.35 -33.71
CA SER A 102 -3.92 4.94 -35.03
C SER A 102 -2.74 4.28 -35.75
N ALA A 103 -1.84 3.60 -35.03
CA ALA A 103 -0.74 2.84 -35.62
C ALA A 103 -1.15 1.46 -36.17
N SER A 104 -2.41 1.04 -35.96
CA SER A 104 -2.94 -0.26 -36.38
C SER A 104 -4.45 -0.19 -36.61
N SER A 105 -5.12 -1.34 -36.73
CA SER A 105 -6.59 -1.43 -36.71
C SER A 105 -7.15 -1.86 -35.36
N ALA A 106 -6.30 -1.96 -34.32
CA ALA A 106 -6.71 -2.38 -32.99
C ALA A 106 -7.68 -1.38 -32.35
N LYS A 107 -8.76 -1.90 -31.77
CA LYS A 107 -9.78 -1.13 -31.06
C LYS A 107 -10.12 -1.86 -29.77
N GLY A 108 -10.33 -1.10 -28.71
CA GLY A 108 -10.70 -1.61 -27.40
C GLY A 108 -11.74 -0.75 -26.72
N ARG A 109 -12.13 -1.16 -25.51
CA ARG A 109 -13.09 -0.46 -24.67
C ARG A 109 -12.38 0.10 -23.44
N LEU A 110 -12.68 1.32 -23.08
CA LEU A 110 -12.16 1.95 -21.89
C LEU A 110 -12.71 1.27 -20.62
N MET A 111 -11.84 0.92 -19.68
CA MET A 111 -12.20 0.28 -18.41
C MET A 111 -12.03 1.21 -17.21
N LEU A 112 -10.94 1.98 -17.20
CA LEU A 112 -10.68 2.97 -16.16
C LEU A 112 -9.80 4.10 -16.69
N VAL A 113 -9.89 5.25 -16.04
CA VAL A 113 -8.95 6.37 -16.21
C VAL A 113 -8.19 6.58 -14.91
N ALA A 114 -6.87 6.77 -15.00
CA ALA A 114 -6.01 7.06 -13.86
C ALA A 114 -5.43 8.46 -13.97
N LEU A 115 -5.43 9.20 -12.86
CA LEU A 115 -5.07 10.62 -12.82
C LEU A 115 -3.91 10.87 -11.86
N HIS A 116 -3.06 11.83 -12.21
CA HIS A 116 -2.08 12.37 -11.28
C HIS A 116 -2.81 13.16 -10.18
N PRO A 117 -2.51 12.93 -8.89
CA PRO A 117 -3.25 13.52 -7.77
C PRO A 117 -3.06 15.05 -7.67
N ASP A 118 -1.91 15.58 -8.11
CA ASP A 118 -1.61 17.00 -7.96
C ASP A 118 -2.17 17.87 -9.11
N SER A 119 -2.32 17.30 -10.30
CA SER A 119 -2.68 18.04 -11.52
C SER A 119 -4.03 17.64 -12.11
N ASN A 120 -4.64 16.56 -11.61
CA ASN A 120 -5.85 15.95 -12.17
C ASN A 120 -5.73 15.61 -13.66
N GLN A 121 -4.50 15.55 -14.17
CA GLN A 121 -4.20 15.18 -15.55
C GLN A 121 -4.19 13.67 -15.70
N LEU A 122 -4.60 13.21 -16.87
CA LEU A 122 -4.55 11.82 -17.24
C LEU A 122 -3.12 11.26 -17.17
N ALA A 123 -2.94 10.20 -16.38
CA ALA A 123 -1.69 9.48 -16.23
C ALA A 123 -1.66 8.24 -17.13
N TYR A 124 -2.72 7.43 -17.09
CA TYR A 124 -2.90 6.27 -17.95
C TYR A 124 -4.37 5.87 -18.07
N LEU A 125 -4.65 4.98 -19.03
CA LEU A 125 -5.92 4.32 -19.24
C LEU A 125 -5.72 2.81 -19.12
N VAL A 126 -6.73 2.06 -18.68
CA VAL A 126 -6.78 0.62 -18.95
C VAL A 126 -7.85 0.35 -19.99
N VAL A 127 -7.47 -0.42 -21.01
CA VAL A 127 -8.30 -0.68 -22.17
C VAL A 127 -8.42 -2.17 -22.38
N HIS A 128 -9.66 -2.65 -22.44
CA HIS A 128 -10.00 -4.03 -22.78
C HIS A 128 -9.93 -4.24 -24.29
N ASP A 129 -9.49 -5.41 -24.74
CA ASP A 129 -9.52 -5.87 -26.14
C ASP A 129 -8.65 -5.11 -27.15
N LEU A 130 -7.77 -4.17 -26.72
CA LEU A 130 -6.71 -3.66 -27.61
C LEU A 130 -5.82 -4.80 -28.14
N ARG A 131 -5.59 -5.79 -27.28
CA ARG A 131 -5.16 -7.12 -27.67
C ARG A 131 -6.31 -8.07 -27.30
N PRO A 132 -6.71 -8.99 -28.20
CA PRO A 132 -7.90 -9.81 -27.98
C PRO A 132 -7.92 -10.51 -26.62
N GLY A 133 -8.96 -10.27 -25.83
CA GLY A 133 -9.17 -10.86 -24.51
C GLY A 133 -8.24 -10.35 -23.40
N GLN A 134 -7.51 -9.26 -23.62
CA GLN A 134 -6.56 -8.71 -22.65
C GLN A 134 -6.87 -7.26 -22.30
N ASP A 135 -6.74 -6.95 -21.02
CA ASP A 135 -6.68 -5.58 -20.54
C ASP A 135 -5.25 -5.06 -20.69
N THR A 136 -5.09 -3.83 -21.17
CA THR A 136 -3.78 -3.22 -21.41
C THR A 136 -3.74 -1.82 -20.83
N LEU A 137 -2.72 -1.55 -20.02
CA LEU A 137 -2.43 -0.21 -19.50
C LEU A 137 -1.74 0.62 -20.60
N ILE A 138 -2.37 1.71 -21.00
CA ILE A 138 -1.83 2.67 -21.97
C ILE A 138 -1.53 3.97 -21.25
N ARG A 139 -0.24 4.33 -21.18
CA ARG A 139 0.19 5.57 -20.55
C ARG A 139 -0.16 6.79 -21.40
N ALA A 140 -0.30 7.94 -20.74
CA ALA A 140 -0.78 9.16 -21.38
C ALA A 140 0.07 9.64 -22.56
N GLU A 141 1.38 9.32 -22.60
CA GLU A 141 2.23 9.72 -23.73
C GLU A 141 1.83 9.12 -25.08
N TYR A 142 1.03 8.04 -25.07
CA TYR A 142 0.53 7.42 -26.29
C TYR A 142 -0.82 7.98 -26.74
N ILE A 143 -1.46 8.83 -25.94
CA ILE A 143 -2.79 9.36 -26.23
C ILE A 143 -2.63 10.59 -27.12
N THR A 144 -3.29 10.56 -28.29
CA THR A 144 -3.18 11.62 -29.29
C THR A 144 -4.43 12.47 -29.38
N GLU A 145 -5.59 11.93 -28.98
CA GLU A 145 -6.87 12.64 -29.02
C GLU A 145 -7.81 12.07 -27.95
N ILE A 146 -8.53 12.96 -27.25
CA ILE A 146 -9.61 12.60 -26.34
C ILE A 146 -10.84 13.40 -26.77
N SER A 147 -11.89 12.69 -27.19
CA SER A 147 -13.15 13.26 -27.63
C SER A 147 -14.33 12.49 -27.02
N THR A 148 -15.55 13.02 -27.11
CA THR A 148 -16.69 12.41 -26.44
C THR A 148 -16.92 10.99 -26.94
N GLY A 149 -16.85 10.01 -26.03
CA GLY A 149 -17.01 8.59 -26.32
C GLY A 149 -15.85 7.92 -27.08
N HIS A 150 -14.78 8.65 -27.42
CA HIS A 150 -13.72 8.14 -28.30
C HIS A 150 -12.34 8.69 -27.94
N ILE A 151 -11.37 7.78 -27.84
CA ILE A 151 -9.96 8.10 -27.58
C ILE A 151 -9.11 7.55 -28.73
N LYS A 152 -8.19 8.36 -29.25
CA LYS A 152 -7.12 7.87 -30.14
C LYS A 152 -5.83 7.73 -29.38
N ILE A 153 -5.17 6.61 -29.63
CA ILE A 153 -3.81 6.35 -29.19
C ILE A 153 -2.91 6.10 -30.41
N ASN A 154 -1.61 6.22 -30.22
CA ASN A 154 -0.59 5.90 -31.22
C ASN A 154 0.48 5.01 -30.58
N VAL A 155 0.21 3.71 -30.52
CA VAL A 155 1.13 2.71 -29.95
C VAL A 155 1.61 1.78 -31.07
N PRO A 156 2.91 1.80 -31.42
CA PRO A 156 3.45 0.88 -32.41
C PRO A 156 3.15 -0.58 -32.06
N ALA A 157 2.87 -1.42 -33.05
CA ALA A 157 2.46 -2.82 -32.83
C ALA A 157 3.48 -3.62 -31.99
N ALA A 158 4.78 -3.43 -32.24
CA ALA A 158 5.84 -4.06 -31.45
C ALA A 158 5.80 -3.65 -29.97
N THR A 159 5.56 -2.36 -29.71
CA THR A 159 5.41 -1.82 -28.35
C THR A 159 4.16 -2.39 -27.68
N LEU A 160 3.01 -2.37 -28.38
CA LEU A 160 1.75 -2.90 -27.85
C LEU A 160 1.87 -4.38 -27.48
N ASN A 161 2.55 -5.17 -28.30
CA ASN A 161 2.78 -6.59 -28.03
C ASN A 161 3.73 -6.84 -26.85
N ALA A 162 4.65 -5.91 -26.57
CA ALA A 162 5.58 -6.01 -25.45
C ALA A 162 5.01 -5.52 -24.10
N LEU A 163 3.86 -4.83 -24.10
CA LEU A 163 3.23 -4.39 -22.85
C LEU A 163 2.75 -5.59 -22.03
N ALA A 164 3.03 -5.61 -20.73
CA ALA A 164 2.43 -6.60 -19.84
C ALA A 164 0.89 -6.44 -19.85
N PRO A 165 0.12 -7.54 -19.75
CA PRO A 165 -1.31 -7.45 -19.55
C PRO A 165 -1.60 -6.78 -18.21
N TYR A 166 -2.60 -5.91 -18.17
CA TYR A 166 -3.23 -5.49 -16.91
C TYR A 166 -4.07 -6.67 -16.41
N ARG A 167 -3.93 -7.02 -15.14
CA ARG A 167 -4.51 -8.26 -14.60
C ARG A 167 -5.44 -7.96 -13.43
N PRO A 168 -6.53 -8.73 -13.27
CA PRO A 168 -7.41 -8.56 -12.12
C PRO A 168 -6.66 -8.78 -10.80
N ASP A 169 -6.95 -7.94 -9.81
CA ASP A 169 -6.31 -8.00 -8.49
C ASP A 169 -6.45 -9.37 -7.82
N SER A 170 -7.58 -10.05 -8.00
CA SER A 170 -7.80 -11.40 -7.44
C SER A 170 -6.85 -12.46 -8.01
N VAL A 171 -6.40 -12.28 -9.25
CA VAL A 171 -5.43 -13.16 -9.89
C VAL A 171 -4.02 -12.82 -9.40
N LEU A 172 -3.67 -11.53 -9.38
CA LEU A 172 -2.39 -11.05 -8.85
C LEU A 172 -2.21 -11.42 -7.37
N GLN A 173 -3.24 -11.25 -6.54
CA GLN A 173 -3.27 -11.63 -5.13
C GLN A 173 -2.85 -13.09 -4.95
N ARG A 174 -3.48 -14.00 -5.69
CA ARG A 174 -3.20 -15.43 -5.61
C ARG A 174 -1.77 -15.77 -6.03
N GLU A 175 -1.28 -15.14 -7.09
CA GLU A 175 0.08 -15.40 -7.59
C GLU A 175 1.15 -14.82 -6.66
N VAL A 176 0.91 -13.65 -6.06
CA VAL A 176 1.79 -13.09 -5.03
C VAL A 176 1.80 -13.99 -3.80
N GLU A 177 0.64 -14.42 -3.31
CA GLU A 177 0.56 -15.35 -2.17
C GLU A 177 1.33 -16.65 -2.45
N ALA A 178 1.19 -17.21 -3.65
CA ALA A 178 1.95 -18.38 -4.07
C ALA A 178 3.46 -18.10 -4.11
N ALA A 179 3.90 -16.99 -4.70
CA ALA A 179 5.31 -16.61 -4.78
C ALA A 179 5.95 -16.42 -3.38
N LEU A 180 5.23 -15.75 -2.47
CA LEU A 180 5.68 -15.59 -1.08
C LEU A 180 5.70 -16.91 -0.32
N PHE A 181 4.75 -17.82 -0.60
CA PHE A 181 4.70 -19.14 0.00
C PHE A 181 5.82 -20.06 -0.52
N ASP A 182 6.17 -19.99 -1.80
CA ASP A 182 7.23 -20.84 -2.38
C ASP A 182 8.63 -20.41 -1.92
N ALA A 183 8.78 -19.17 -1.47
CA ALA A 183 10.02 -18.66 -0.90
C ALA A 183 10.29 -19.24 0.50
N ALA A 184 10.96 -20.40 0.52
CA ALA A 184 11.28 -21.15 1.75
C ALA A 184 11.84 -20.31 2.93
N PRO A 185 12.70 -19.28 2.71
CA PRO A 185 13.09 -18.41 3.81
C PRO A 185 11.88 -17.82 4.55
N LEU A 186 10.85 -17.34 3.86
CA LEU A 186 9.75 -16.54 4.43
C LEU A 186 8.75 -17.34 5.27
N HIS A 187 8.76 -18.68 5.24
CA HIS A 187 7.74 -19.53 5.87
C HIS A 187 7.46 -19.22 7.34
N VAL A 188 8.51 -18.89 8.10
CA VAL A 188 8.40 -18.57 9.53
C VAL A 188 7.77 -17.20 9.79
N ASP A 189 7.77 -16.33 8.79
CA ASP A 189 7.35 -14.94 8.85
C ASP A 189 5.91 -14.74 8.35
N LEU A 190 5.40 -15.60 7.47
CA LEU A 190 4.11 -15.43 6.77
C LEU A 190 2.93 -15.07 7.68
N LYS A 191 2.88 -15.64 8.89
CA LYS A 191 1.82 -15.37 9.89
C LYS A 191 1.79 -13.93 10.42
N ALA A 192 2.87 -13.18 10.24
CA ALA A 192 3.02 -11.80 10.67
C ALA A 192 3.02 -10.81 9.51
N ILE A 193 2.83 -11.31 8.28
CA ILE A 193 2.78 -10.54 7.05
C ILE A 193 1.33 -10.52 6.54
N SER A 194 0.87 -9.34 6.14
CA SER A 194 -0.35 -9.15 5.36
C SER A 194 0.04 -8.68 3.97
N ALA A 195 -0.42 -9.41 2.95
CA ALA A 195 -0.26 -9.08 1.55
C ALA A 195 -1.64 -8.79 0.95
N HIS A 196 -1.82 -7.60 0.37
CA HIS A 196 -3.06 -7.23 -0.30
C HIS A 196 -2.77 -6.52 -1.62
N VAL A 197 -3.39 -6.98 -2.70
CA VAL A 197 -3.32 -6.36 -4.02
C VAL A 197 -4.55 -5.48 -4.25
N LEU A 198 -4.31 -4.23 -4.62
CA LEU A 198 -5.32 -3.27 -5.02
C LEU A 198 -4.82 -2.45 -6.21
N ASP A 199 -5.55 -2.48 -7.31
CA ASP A 199 -5.27 -1.82 -8.59
C ASP A 199 -3.88 -2.15 -9.14
N GLY A 200 -3.53 -3.44 -9.12
CA GLY A 200 -2.22 -3.94 -9.53
C GLY A 200 -1.06 -3.52 -8.63
N VAL A 201 -1.32 -2.92 -7.47
CA VAL A 201 -0.31 -2.59 -6.45
C VAL A 201 -0.38 -3.57 -5.30
N LEU A 202 0.74 -4.20 -4.96
CA LEU A 202 0.87 -5.03 -3.77
C LEU A 202 1.25 -4.19 -2.56
N TYR A 203 0.51 -4.30 -1.47
CA TYR A 203 0.84 -3.76 -0.17
C TYR A 203 1.28 -4.89 0.76
N LEU A 204 2.56 -4.88 1.15
CA LEU A 204 3.12 -5.78 2.16
C LEU A 204 3.21 -5.04 3.49
N ASN A 205 2.49 -5.50 4.51
CA ASN A 205 2.43 -4.87 5.82
C ASN A 205 2.69 -5.88 6.93
N GLY A 206 3.15 -5.40 8.09
CA GLY A 206 3.36 -6.21 9.29
C GLY A 206 4.83 -6.35 9.66
N ASN A 207 5.17 -7.46 10.32
CA ASN A 207 6.51 -7.69 10.86
C ASN A 207 7.17 -8.91 10.20
N ILE A 208 8.49 -8.85 10.13
CA ILE A 208 9.30 -9.91 9.53
C ILE A 208 10.61 -10.06 10.31
N SER A 209 11.17 -11.26 10.32
CA SER A 209 12.33 -11.57 11.17
C SER A 209 13.61 -10.81 10.82
N SER A 210 13.73 -10.23 9.63
CA SER A 210 14.81 -9.30 9.30
C SER A 210 14.49 -8.43 8.09
N SER A 211 15.19 -7.30 7.98
CA SER A 211 15.08 -6.40 6.84
C SER A 211 15.49 -7.09 5.54
N LEU A 212 16.52 -7.95 5.57
CA LEU A 212 16.91 -8.77 4.40
C LEU A 212 15.76 -9.66 3.90
N ARG A 213 14.96 -10.22 4.81
CA ARG A 213 13.80 -11.04 4.42
C ARG A 213 12.66 -10.20 3.88
N ALA A 214 12.54 -8.94 4.31
CA ALA A 214 11.63 -7.97 3.71
C ALA A 214 11.99 -7.72 2.24
N ASP A 215 13.28 -7.59 1.94
CA ASP A 215 13.78 -7.43 0.57
C ASP A 215 13.49 -8.67 -0.27
N ILE A 216 13.72 -9.88 0.27
CA ILE A 216 13.37 -11.14 -0.40
C ILE A 216 11.87 -11.17 -0.71
N ALA A 217 10.99 -10.83 0.23
CA ALA A 217 9.55 -10.81 0.00
C ALA A 217 9.15 -9.87 -1.15
N GLN A 218 9.77 -8.68 -1.20
CA GLN A 218 9.57 -7.74 -2.29
C GLN A 218 10.08 -8.30 -3.63
N ASP A 219 11.29 -8.84 -3.68
CA ASP A 219 11.89 -9.38 -4.90
C ASP A 219 11.07 -10.55 -5.48
N GLN A 220 10.55 -11.43 -4.62
CA GLN A 220 9.65 -12.51 -5.04
C GLN A 220 8.35 -11.97 -5.64
N ALA A 221 7.75 -10.98 -4.99
CA ALA A 221 6.54 -10.35 -5.50
C ALA A 221 6.77 -9.62 -6.83
N MET A 222 7.91 -8.95 -7.01
CA MET A 222 8.28 -8.29 -8.27
C MET A 222 8.42 -9.25 -9.44
N GLY A 223 8.63 -10.54 -9.19
CA GLY A 223 8.62 -11.59 -10.21
C GLY A 223 7.24 -11.89 -10.80
N VAL A 224 6.15 -11.43 -10.16
CA VAL A 224 4.78 -11.69 -10.61
C VAL A 224 4.45 -10.80 -11.82
N SER A 225 4.23 -11.44 -12.97
CA SER A 225 3.92 -10.75 -14.22
C SER A 225 2.58 -10.00 -14.14
N GLY A 226 2.61 -8.70 -14.45
CA GLY A 226 1.45 -7.81 -14.40
C GLY A 226 1.30 -7.05 -13.08
N LEU A 227 2.15 -7.31 -12.08
CA LEU A 227 2.21 -6.48 -10.87
C LEU A 227 2.87 -5.14 -11.20
N LEU A 228 2.20 -4.03 -10.88
CA LEU A 228 2.62 -2.69 -11.30
C LEU A 228 3.56 -2.02 -10.31
N GLU A 229 3.35 -2.28 -9.01
CA GLU A 229 4.11 -1.67 -7.94
C GLU A 229 4.06 -2.54 -6.67
N VAL A 230 5.12 -2.49 -5.85
CA VAL A 230 5.15 -3.07 -4.51
C VAL A 230 5.37 -1.94 -3.49
N LYS A 231 4.42 -1.77 -2.56
CA LYS A 231 4.57 -0.97 -1.34
C LYS A 231 4.98 -1.89 -0.19
N ASN A 232 6.28 -1.94 0.06
CA ASN A 232 6.84 -2.73 1.14
C ASN A 232 6.91 -1.91 2.45
N ASN A 233 5.97 -2.18 3.35
CA ASN A 233 5.88 -1.58 4.67
C ASN A 233 6.21 -2.61 5.78
N LEU A 234 6.96 -3.67 5.45
CA LEU A 234 7.38 -4.67 6.42
C LEU A 234 8.43 -4.11 7.37
N VAL A 235 8.24 -4.35 8.67
CA VAL A 235 9.20 -3.96 9.70
C VAL A 235 10.05 -5.17 10.09
N GLY A 236 11.33 -5.12 9.73
CA GLY A 236 12.34 -6.10 10.13
C GLY A 236 12.69 -6.00 11.62
N ASP A 237 12.77 -7.13 12.31
CA ASP A 237 13.12 -7.19 13.73
C ASP A 237 14.51 -6.59 14.03
N ASP A 238 15.48 -6.73 13.12
CA ASP A 238 16.81 -6.12 13.20
C ASP A 238 16.75 -4.58 13.25
N ARG A 239 15.92 -3.99 12.40
CA ARG A 239 15.67 -2.56 12.37
C ARG A 239 14.87 -2.10 13.58
N LEU A 240 13.80 -2.83 13.93
CA LEU A 240 12.99 -2.55 15.10
C LEU A 240 13.82 -2.54 16.39
N ALA A 241 14.72 -3.52 16.55
CA ALA A 241 15.62 -3.59 17.70
C ALA A 241 16.50 -2.34 17.80
N SER A 242 17.12 -1.96 16.68
CA SER A 242 18.07 -0.85 16.62
C SER A 242 17.38 0.50 16.86
N ASP A 243 16.26 0.74 16.19
CA ASP A 243 15.51 1.99 16.27
C ASP A 243 14.89 2.18 17.66
N LEU A 244 14.35 1.10 18.26
CA LEU A 244 13.80 1.15 19.62
C LEU A 244 14.90 1.30 20.69
N ALA A 245 16.04 0.61 20.55
CA ALA A 245 17.16 0.80 21.46
C ALA A 245 17.66 2.26 21.45
N LEU A 246 17.72 2.88 20.28
CA LEU A 246 18.06 4.29 20.15
C LEU A 246 17.03 5.21 20.80
N ALA A 247 15.73 4.90 20.68
CA ALA A 247 14.68 5.66 21.33
C ALA A 247 14.78 5.59 22.86
N LEU A 248 15.00 4.39 23.42
CA LEU A 248 15.25 4.18 24.85
C LEU A 248 16.51 4.93 25.32
N GLY A 249 17.57 4.95 24.51
CA GLY A 249 18.80 5.69 24.83
C GLY A 249 18.64 7.22 24.80
N ARG A 250 17.64 7.75 24.09
CA ARG A 250 17.37 9.20 24.01
C ARG A 250 16.45 9.69 25.14
N ASP A 251 15.54 8.85 25.62
CA ASP A 251 14.60 9.23 26.67
C ASP A 251 15.33 9.46 28.02
N PRO A 252 15.15 10.62 28.69
CA PRO A 252 15.76 10.91 29.99
C PRO A 252 15.53 9.87 31.09
N ARG A 253 14.41 9.14 31.02
CA ARG A 253 14.01 8.16 32.04
C ARG A 253 14.75 6.83 31.89
N THR A 254 15.18 6.50 30.67
CA THR A 254 15.78 5.19 30.33
C THR A 254 17.19 5.27 29.76
N ARG A 255 17.69 6.48 29.48
CA ARG A 255 19.08 6.68 29.05
C ARG A 255 20.06 6.09 30.07
N ASP A 256 21.19 5.64 29.56
CA ASP A 256 22.30 5.07 30.33
C ASP A 256 21.97 3.77 31.09
N LEU A 257 20.77 3.20 30.90
CA LEU A 257 20.38 1.92 31.48
C LEU A 257 20.78 0.75 30.56
N PRO A 258 21.24 -0.39 31.12
CA PRO A 258 21.60 -1.59 30.36
C PRO A 258 20.33 -2.37 29.90
N ILE A 259 19.54 -1.78 29.00
CA ILE A 259 18.32 -2.37 28.46
C ILE A 259 18.61 -3.01 27.09
N GLY A 260 18.48 -4.33 27.00
CA GLY A 260 18.48 -5.09 25.76
C GLY A 260 17.08 -5.20 25.14
N VAL A 261 17.02 -5.04 23.81
CA VAL A 261 15.79 -5.11 23.01
C VAL A 261 15.85 -6.34 22.11
N TYR A 262 14.90 -7.27 22.29
CA TYR A 262 14.86 -8.53 21.55
C TYR A 262 13.49 -8.70 20.88
N PRO A 263 13.29 -8.17 19.67
CA PRO A 263 12.06 -8.35 18.91
C PRO A 263 11.98 -9.74 18.28
N ARG A 264 10.76 -10.23 18.14
CA ARG A 264 10.41 -11.41 17.36
C ARG A 264 9.06 -11.20 16.70
N LEU A 265 9.06 -10.92 15.40
CA LEU A 265 7.89 -10.59 14.60
C LEU A 265 7.04 -9.49 15.25
N GLY A 266 7.72 -8.43 15.73
CA GLY A 266 7.08 -7.30 16.41
C GLY A 266 6.74 -7.53 17.90
N VAL A 267 6.91 -8.73 18.44
CA VAL A 267 6.83 -8.97 19.90
C VAL A 267 8.17 -8.62 20.52
N VAL A 268 8.23 -7.53 21.28
CA VAL A 268 9.49 -7.04 21.87
C VAL A 268 9.65 -7.57 23.28
N ARG A 269 10.73 -8.29 23.54
CA ARG A 269 11.18 -8.59 24.89
C ARG A 269 12.23 -7.57 25.34
N LEU A 270 11.95 -6.88 26.44
CA LEU A 270 12.92 -6.03 27.13
C LEU A 270 13.59 -6.85 28.23
N SER A 271 14.92 -6.85 28.28
CA SER A 271 15.71 -7.59 29.26
C SER A 271 16.90 -6.75 29.73
N GLY A 272 17.38 -6.98 30.95
CA GLY A 272 18.44 -6.17 31.55
C GLY A 272 18.05 -5.66 32.92
N ALA A 273 18.65 -4.55 33.34
CA ALA A 273 18.43 -3.97 34.66
C ALA A 273 18.10 -2.49 34.59
N VAL A 274 17.29 -2.03 35.55
CA VAL A 274 16.93 -0.63 35.77
C VAL A 274 17.00 -0.31 37.26
N HIS A 275 17.16 0.95 37.64
CA HIS A 275 17.35 1.28 39.07
C HIS A 275 16.07 1.20 39.89
N ASN A 276 14.91 1.42 39.26
CA ASN A 276 13.62 1.47 39.96
C ASN A 276 12.44 1.08 39.06
N SER A 277 11.28 0.83 39.68
CA SER A 277 10.06 0.44 38.96
C SER A 277 9.51 1.52 38.03
N GLN A 278 9.81 2.81 38.27
CA GLN A 278 9.35 3.89 37.38
C GLN A 278 10.10 3.83 36.04
N GLN A 279 11.40 3.56 36.07
CA GLN A 279 12.20 3.35 34.85
C GLN A 279 11.78 2.07 34.11
N LYS A 280 11.47 0.99 34.85
CA LYS A 280 10.90 -0.23 34.26
C LYS A 280 9.61 0.06 33.49
N ALA A 281 8.71 0.85 34.09
CA ALA A 281 7.45 1.25 33.47
C ALA A 281 7.66 2.19 32.28
N ALA A 282 8.60 3.14 32.38
CA ALA A 282 8.94 4.05 31.30
C ALA A 282 9.49 3.31 30.08
N ALA A 283 10.38 2.34 30.26
CA ALA A 283 10.91 1.53 29.17
C ALA A 283 9.81 0.75 28.44
N GLU A 284 8.86 0.18 29.19
CA GLU A 284 7.71 -0.51 28.63
C GLU A 284 6.76 0.42 27.89
N GLU A 285 6.50 1.62 28.43
CA GLU A 285 5.69 2.64 27.77
C GLU A 285 6.29 3.05 26.43
N ILE A 286 7.60 3.34 26.41
CA ILE A 286 8.33 3.71 25.18
C ILE A 286 8.22 2.58 24.15
N ALA A 287 8.51 1.34 24.56
CA ALA A 287 8.45 0.20 23.66
C ALA A 287 7.03 -0.07 23.14
N ARG A 288 6.01 0.04 24.00
CA ARG A 288 4.61 -0.25 23.61
C ARG A 288 4.08 0.76 22.60
N ASN A 289 4.52 2.00 22.66
CA ASN A 289 4.09 3.07 21.75
C ASN A 289 5.00 3.21 20.52
N PHE A 290 5.97 2.30 20.34
CA PHE A 290 6.91 2.37 19.23
C PHE A 290 6.34 1.71 17.97
N ASP A 291 6.47 2.38 16.83
CA ASP A 291 5.96 1.88 15.55
C ASP A 291 6.58 0.51 15.20
N GLY A 292 5.72 -0.42 14.79
CA GLY A 292 6.12 -1.80 14.49
C GLY A 292 6.14 -2.73 15.71
N VAL A 293 5.93 -2.24 16.93
CA VAL A 293 5.74 -3.09 18.12
C VAL A 293 4.30 -3.55 18.22
N ARG A 294 4.10 -4.87 18.32
CA ARG A 294 2.80 -5.51 18.47
C ARG A 294 2.45 -5.80 19.93
N SER A 295 3.46 -6.17 20.72
CA SER A 295 3.34 -6.37 22.16
C SER A 295 4.70 -6.32 22.82
N VAL A 296 4.71 -6.10 24.14
CA VAL A 296 5.93 -6.00 24.94
C VAL A 296 5.91 -7.04 26.06
N ILE A 297 7.02 -7.74 26.24
CA ILE A 297 7.33 -8.59 27.38
C ILE A 297 8.43 -7.89 28.17
N ASN A 298 8.08 -7.38 29.36
CA ASN A 298 8.99 -6.58 30.18
C ASN A 298 9.67 -7.40 31.28
N ASP A 299 10.79 -8.05 30.94
CA ASP A 299 11.60 -8.86 31.84
C ASP A 299 12.71 -8.06 32.55
N LEU A 300 12.63 -6.72 32.54
CA LEU A 300 13.60 -5.86 33.23
C LEU A 300 13.61 -6.15 34.73
N LEU A 301 14.81 -6.27 35.30
CA LEU A 301 15.02 -6.44 36.73
C LEU A 301 15.24 -5.08 37.38
N VAL A 302 14.61 -4.85 38.54
CA VAL A 302 14.85 -3.65 39.33
C VAL A 302 16.04 -3.91 40.25
N ASP A 303 17.16 -3.25 39.96
CA ASP A 303 18.39 -3.27 40.75
C ASP A 303 18.89 -1.83 40.95
N PRO A 304 18.74 -1.26 42.16
CA PRO A 304 19.20 0.09 42.47
C PRO A 304 20.69 0.33 42.20
N LYS A 305 21.51 -0.73 42.10
CA LYS A 305 22.96 -0.67 41.85
C LYS A 305 23.35 -1.06 40.42
N ALA A 306 22.39 -1.16 39.50
CA ALA A 306 22.67 -1.49 38.10
C ALA A 306 23.60 -0.46 37.44
N GLU A 307 24.91 -0.66 37.50
CA GLU A 307 25.86 0.08 36.66
C GLU A 307 25.89 -0.51 35.24
N GLN A 308 26.34 0.28 34.26
CA GLN A 308 26.39 -0.10 32.83
C GLN A 308 26.95 -1.51 32.63
N LEU A 309 26.38 -2.25 31.67
CA LEU A 309 26.96 -3.49 31.15
C LEU A 309 28.42 -3.22 30.76
N ASN A 310 29.38 -3.88 31.43
CA ASN A 310 30.75 -3.98 30.97
C ASN A 310 30.75 -4.78 29.65
N VAL A 311 30.56 -4.11 28.52
CA VAL A 311 30.79 -4.68 27.19
C VAL A 311 32.30 -4.68 26.96
N MET A 312 33.01 -5.52 27.71
CA MET A 312 34.31 -6.15 27.43
C MET A 312 34.59 -7.07 28.62
N SER A 313 34.34 -8.37 28.45
CA SER A 313 34.96 -9.37 29.31
C SER A 313 36.49 -9.20 29.16
N GLY A 314 37.17 -8.82 30.23
CA GLY A 314 38.63 -8.85 30.25
C GLY A 314 39.14 -10.24 29.86
N ALA A 315 40.32 -10.31 29.24
CA ALA A 315 40.93 -11.53 28.70
C ALA A 315 41.25 -12.63 29.75
N GLU A 316 40.85 -12.45 31.00
CA GLU A 316 40.97 -13.48 32.03
C GLU A 316 39.64 -14.23 32.13
N GLY A 317 39.68 -15.51 31.72
CA GLY A 317 38.54 -16.42 31.63
C GLY A 317 37.87 -16.71 32.98
N GLY A 318 37.18 -15.73 33.53
CA GLY A 318 36.21 -15.91 34.61
C GLY A 318 34.88 -16.36 34.01
N GLU A 319 34.39 -17.53 34.45
CA GLU A 319 33.04 -18.04 34.16
C GLU A 319 31.98 -17.03 34.62
N SER A 320 31.67 -16.07 33.74
CA SER A 320 30.53 -15.19 33.90
C SER A 320 29.31 -15.98 33.47
N ILE A 321 28.61 -16.52 34.47
CA ILE A 321 27.39 -17.28 34.29
C ILE A 321 26.35 -16.33 33.69
N ASP A 322 26.09 -16.50 32.40
CA ASP A 322 25.00 -15.84 31.70
C ASP A 322 23.70 -16.19 32.44
N LYS A 323 23.09 -15.24 33.15
CA LYS A 323 21.83 -15.46 33.87
C LYS A 323 20.68 -15.45 32.86
N VAL A 324 20.63 -16.50 32.04
CA VAL A 324 19.50 -16.81 31.17
C VAL A 324 18.47 -17.60 31.99
N PRO A 325 17.24 -17.10 32.21
CA PRO A 325 16.19 -17.89 32.83
C PRO A 325 15.76 -19.01 31.88
N GLY A 326 15.95 -20.27 32.26
CA GLY A 326 15.50 -21.44 31.51
C GLY A 326 16.63 -22.34 31.00
N LYS A 327 17.30 -23.04 31.92
CA LYS A 327 18.26 -24.11 31.58
C LYS A 327 17.48 -25.31 31.02
N TYR A 328 17.51 -25.51 29.71
CA TYR A 328 17.06 -26.75 29.08
C TYR A 328 17.96 -27.90 29.53
N ILE A 329 17.42 -28.83 30.34
CA ILE A 329 18.07 -30.11 30.65
C ILE A 329 17.77 -31.04 29.48
N ARG A 330 18.79 -31.41 28.70
CA ARG A 330 18.69 -32.52 27.75
C ARG A 330 18.55 -33.82 28.56
N HIS A 331 17.37 -34.42 28.54
CA HIS A 331 17.20 -35.81 28.92
C HIS A 331 17.52 -36.69 27.71
N THR A 332 18.73 -37.22 27.64
CA THR A 332 19.04 -38.40 26.85
C THR A 332 19.81 -39.37 27.74
N LYS A 333 19.20 -40.53 28.00
CA LYS A 333 19.88 -41.75 28.42
C LYS A 333 20.30 -42.51 27.17
#